data_AF-A0A1A8G8Z8-F1
#
_entry.id   AF-A0A1A8G8Z8-F1
#
_cell.length_a   1.000
_cell.length_b   1.000
_cell.length_c   1.000
_cell.angle_alpha   90.00
_cell.angle_beta   90.00
_cell.angle_gamma   90.00
#
_symmetry.space_group_name_H-M   'P 1'
#
loop_
_entity.id
_entity.type
_entity.pdbx_description
1 polymer ?
#
loop_
_entity_poly.entity_id
_entity_poly.type
_entity_poly.pdbx_seq_one_letter_code
_entity_poly.pdbx_strand_id
1 'polypeptide(L)'
;LELSKLPDCVPLEIKIPELIYAVLDLVPVLQVKQLVRCLGVKDTEIERAEMDHRSCREAHYQMLRVWAEKGSQELGGGRGEMLHRPLLEELLDQLRQMHLGRAAEELETKYSIQ
;
A
#
# COMPACT_ATOMS: atom_id res chain seq x y z
N LEU A 1 -18.96 -17.82 -31.31
CA LEU A 1 -17.92 -16.90 -30.81
C LEU A 1 -17.90 -17.07 -29.31
N GLU A 2 -17.03 -17.96 -28.85
CA GLU A 2 -16.88 -18.28 -27.42
C GLU A 2 -16.16 -17.14 -26.71
N LEU A 3 -16.86 -16.43 -25.83
CA LEU A 3 -16.32 -15.46 -24.89
C LEU A 3 -15.61 -16.21 -23.76
N SER A 4 -14.46 -16.79 -24.09
CA SER A 4 -13.57 -17.40 -23.12
C SER A 4 -12.84 -16.33 -22.33
N LYS A 5 -13.08 -16.32 -21.02
CA LYS A 5 -12.22 -15.80 -19.93
C LYS A 5 -12.19 -14.27 -19.75
N LEU A 6 -12.81 -13.79 -18.66
CA LEU A 6 -12.07 -13.23 -17.52
C LEU A 6 -12.98 -13.27 -16.26
N PRO A 7 -12.39 -13.54 -15.08
CA PRO A 7 -13.09 -13.93 -13.85
C PRO A 7 -13.61 -12.73 -13.04
N ASP A 8 -14.36 -13.01 -11.98
CA ASP A 8 -14.80 -12.15 -10.86
C ASP A 8 -13.72 -11.21 -10.27
N CYS A 9 -13.14 -10.31 -11.06
CA CYS A 9 -12.47 -9.13 -10.54
C CYS A 9 -13.54 -8.12 -10.19
N VAL A 10 -14.26 -8.35 -9.08
CA VAL A 10 -14.82 -7.22 -8.34
C VAL A 10 -13.61 -6.34 -8.03
N PRO A 11 -13.49 -5.11 -8.57
CA PRO A 11 -12.45 -4.23 -8.12
C PRO A 11 -12.75 -3.98 -6.66
N LEU A 12 -11.96 -4.56 -5.76
CA LEU A 12 -11.91 -4.12 -4.39
C LEU A 12 -11.47 -2.66 -4.47
N GLU A 13 -12.43 -1.74 -4.37
CA GLU A 13 -12.22 -0.29 -4.48
C GLU A 13 -11.51 0.21 -3.22
N ILE A 14 -10.26 -0.22 -3.05
CA ILE A 14 -9.42 0.14 -1.92
C ILE A 14 -8.92 1.55 -2.17
N LYS A 15 -9.49 2.51 -1.44
CA LYS A 15 -8.99 3.88 -1.49
C LYS A 15 -7.60 3.92 -0.87
N ILE A 16 -6.62 4.36 -1.65
CA ILE A 16 -5.24 4.61 -1.20
C ILE A 16 -5.21 5.35 0.15
N PRO A 17 -5.93 6.48 0.35
CA PRO A 17 -5.92 7.17 1.65
C PRO A 17 -6.38 6.28 2.82
N GLU A 18 -7.44 5.49 2.65
CA GLU A 18 -7.96 4.64 3.71
C GLU A 18 -7.00 3.49 4.06
N LEU A 19 -6.36 2.92 3.04
CA LEU A 19 -5.31 1.92 3.24
C LEU A 19 -4.15 2.49 4.03
N ILE A 20 -3.65 3.67 3.62
CA ILE A 20 -2.53 4.31 4.29
C ILE A 20 -2.87 4.61 5.74
N TYR A 21 -4.06 5.14 6.03
CA TYR A 21 -4.47 5.37 7.41
C TYR A 21 -4.57 4.08 8.21
N ALA A 22 -5.07 2.98 7.62
CA ALA A 22 -5.10 1.68 8.28
C ALA A 22 -3.68 1.17 8.58
N VAL A 23 -2.76 1.26 7.62
CA VAL A 23 -1.34 0.89 7.81
C VAL A 23 -0.70 1.74 8.89
N LEU A 24 -0.94 3.06 8.91
CA LEU A 24 -0.39 3.96 9.92
C LEU A 24 -0.96 3.73 11.34
N ASP A 25 -2.16 3.15 11.44
CA ASP A 25 -2.79 2.79 12.72
C ASP A 25 -2.27 1.43 13.23
N LEU A 26 -2.06 0.49 12.31
CA LEU A 26 -1.60 -0.87 12.61
C LEU A 26 -0.08 -0.99 12.75
N VAL A 27 0.68 -0.15 12.03
CA VAL A 27 2.14 -0.18 11.95
C VAL A 27 2.73 1.09 12.54
N PRO A 28 3.59 1.00 13.57
CA PRO A 28 4.21 2.17 14.15
C PRO A 28 5.10 2.87 13.12
N VAL A 29 5.14 4.20 13.18
CA VAL A 29 5.91 5.08 12.28
C VAL A 29 7.37 4.63 12.08
N LEU A 30 7.99 4.06 13.11
CA LEU A 30 9.36 3.55 13.05
C LEU A 30 9.52 2.38 12.06
N GLN A 31 8.50 1.53 11.95
CA GLN A 31 8.46 0.38 11.05
C GLN A 31 8.00 0.76 9.65
N VAL A 32 7.17 1.81 9.51
CA VAL A 32 6.72 2.30 8.19
C VAL A 32 7.90 2.71 7.30
N LYS A 33 8.98 3.26 7.87
CA LYS A 33 10.23 3.55 7.13
C LYS A 33 10.89 2.32 6.51
N GLN A 34 10.90 1.22 7.24
CA GLN A 34 11.46 -0.02 6.70
C GLN A 34 10.51 -0.63 5.67
N LEU A 35 9.21 -0.52 5.89
CA LEU A 35 8.18 -0.99 4.96
C LEU A 35 8.27 -0.27 3.61
N VAL A 36 8.22 1.06 3.59
CA VAL A 36 8.33 1.85 2.36
C VAL A 36 9.65 1.62 1.62
N ARG A 37 10.75 1.38 2.35
CA ARG A 37 12.04 0.97 1.74
C ARG A 37 11.92 -0.39 1.06
N CYS A 38 11.29 -1.36 1.71
CA CYS A 38 11.02 -2.69 1.15
C CYS A 38 10.08 -2.64 -0.06
N LEU A 39 9.08 -1.76 -0.03
CA LEU A 39 8.14 -1.52 -1.13
C LEU A 39 8.77 -0.77 -2.32
N GLY A 40 10.08 -0.49 -2.30
CA GLY A 40 10.77 0.18 -3.41
C GLY A 40 10.56 1.70 -3.47
N VAL A 41 10.04 2.33 -2.41
CA VAL A 41 10.13 3.79 -2.26
C VAL A 41 11.59 4.15 -2.09
N LYS A 42 12.11 4.99 -2.97
CA LYS A 42 13.52 5.39 -2.95
C LYS A 42 13.87 6.04 -1.61
N ASP A 43 15.02 5.69 -1.05
CA ASP A 43 15.58 6.34 0.14
C ASP A 43 15.59 7.86 0.03
N THR A 44 15.85 8.41 -1.16
CA THR A 44 15.80 9.85 -1.40
C THR A 44 14.41 10.46 -1.20
N GLU A 45 13.35 9.73 -1.54
CA GLU A 45 11.97 10.18 -1.33
C GLU A 45 11.56 10.00 0.13
N ILE A 46 12.09 8.98 0.80
CA ILE A 46 11.92 8.74 2.25
C ILE A 46 12.54 9.88 3.05
N GLU A 47 13.83 10.15 2.83
CA GLU A 47 14.57 11.21 3.51
C GLU A 47 13.97 12.59 3.21
N ARG A 48 13.58 12.84 1.96
CA ARG A 48 12.91 14.09 1.58
C ARG A 48 11.57 14.25 2.29
N ALA A 49 10.72 13.22 2.33
CA ALA A 49 9.42 13.31 2.99
C ALA A 49 9.55 13.60 4.49
N GLU A 50 10.53 12.98 5.17
CA GLU A 50 10.83 13.23 6.59
C GLU A 50 11.46 14.62 6.83
N MET A 51 12.30 15.10 5.92
CA MET A 51 12.89 16.44 6.01
C MET A 51 11.87 17.55 5.76
N ASP A 52 10.94 17.35 4.82
CA ASP A 52 9.96 18.36 4.39
C ASP A 52 8.78 18.45 5.38
N HIS A 53 8.39 17.33 6.00
CA HIS A 53 7.29 17.29 6.95
C HIS A 53 7.77 17.17 8.39
N ARG A 54 7.60 18.24 9.18
CA ARG A 54 7.80 18.20 10.65
C ARG A 54 6.94 17.17 11.36
N SER A 55 5.83 16.75 10.75
CA SER A 55 4.96 15.68 11.23
C SER A 55 5.32 14.36 10.55
N CYS A 56 5.94 13.43 11.30
CA CYS A 56 6.27 12.10 10.80
C CYS A 56 5.07 11.41 10.12
N ARG A 57 3.84 11.60 10.64
CA ARG A 57 2.63 10.98 10.07
C ARG A 57 2.35 11.41 8.62
N GLU A 58 2.55 12.68 8.28
CA GLU A 58 2.30 13.21 6.94
C GLU A 58 3.40 12.75 5.96
N ALA A 59 4.66 12.72 6.42
CA ALA A 59 5.77 12.15 5.65
C ALA A 59 5.46 10.71 5.22
N HIS A 60 5.12 9.86 6.20
CA HIS A 60 4.79 8.46 5.95
C HIS A 60 3.57 8.30 5.04
N TYR A 61 2.57 9.17 5.19
CA TYR A 61 1.40 9.16 4.32
C TYR A 61 1.80 9.39 2.86
N GLN A 62 2.57 10.44 2.58
CA GLN A 62 3.03 10.74 1.23
C GLN A 62 3.89 9.60 0.64
N MET A 63 4.75 8.97 1.44
CA MET A 63 5.61 7.88 0.97
C MET A 63 4.81 6.64 0.56
N LEU A 64 3.87 6.20 1.38
CA LEU A 64 2.99 5.08 1.06
C LEU A 64 2.07 5.41 -0.11
N ARG A 65 1.64 6.67 -0.22
CA ARG A 65 0.84 7.14 -1.36
C ARG A 65 1.61 7.05 -2.67
N VAL A 66 2.87 7.47 -2.70
CA VAL A 66 3.72 7.38 -3.89
C VAL A 66 3.92 5.94 -4.33
N TRP A 67 4.14 5.01 -3.40
CA TRP A 67 4.20 3.58 -3.73
C TRP A 67 2.87 3.09 -4.33
N ALA A 68 1.75 3.38 -3.66
CA ALA A 68 0.42 2.97 -4.10
C ALA A 68 0.06 3.53 -5.49
N GLU A 69 0.35 4.80 -5.75
CA GLU A 69 0.13 5.44 -7.04
C GLU A 69 1.04 4.88 -8.13
N LYS A 70 2.33 4.61 -7.82
CA LYS A 70 3.25 3.97 -8.78
C LYS A 70 2.80 2.57 -9.16
N GLY A 71 2.45 1.77 -8.16
CA GLY A 71 1.88 0.45 -8.32
C GLY A 71 0.62 0.42 -9.17
N SER A 72 -0.27 1.40 -8.98
CA SER A 72 -1.48 1.51 -9.80
C SER A 72 -1.16 1.90 -11.25
N GLN A 73 -0.13 2.72 -11.46
CA GLN A 73 0.24 3.21 -12.78
C GLN A 73 0.91 2.12 -13.64
N GLU A 74 1.69 1.23 -13.03
CA GLU A 74 2.36 0.11 -13.72
C GLU A 74 1.39 -1.01 -14.16
N LEU A 75 0.27 -1.20 -13.46
CA LEU A 75 -0.79 -2.15 -13.84
C LEU A 75 -1.77 -1.62 -14.91
N GLY A 76 -1.52 -0.44 -15.50
CA GLY A 76 -2.32 0.10 -16.61
C GLY A 76 -3.66 0.72 -16.20
N GLY A 77 -3.89 0.97 -14.91
CA GLY A 77 -5.09 1.63 -14.39
C GLY A 77 -4.97 3.15 -14.42
N GLY A 78 -5.77 3.82 -15.25
CA GLY A 78 -5.76 5.27 -15.37
C GLY A 78 -6.24 5.99 -14.10
N ARG A 79 -5.51 7.03 -13.67
CA ARG A 79 -5.91 8.16 -12.78
C ARG A 79 -6.94 7.85 -11.68
N GLY A 80 -6.87 6.67 -11.05
CA GLY A 80 -7.71 6.31 -9.92
C GLY A 80 -6.87 6.29 -8.66
N GLU A 81 -7.33 6.94 -7.59
CA GLU A 81 -6.78 6.81 -6.23
C GLU A 81 -7.09 5.42 -5.62
N MET A 82 -7.07 4.39 -6.47
CA MET A 82 -7.60 3.06 -6.22
C MET A 82 -6.44 2.08 -6.28
N LEU A 83 -6.30 1.30 -5.23
CA LEU A 83 -5.23 0.32 -5.11
C LEU A 83 -5.72 -1.04 -5.62
N HIS A 84 -4.95 -1.65 -6.51
CA HIS A 84 -5.25 -2.97 -7.05
C HIS A 84 -4.89 -4.08 -6.04
N ARG A 85 -5.68 -5.17 -6.03
CA ARG A 85 -5.44 -6.38 -5.20
C ARG A 85 -3.97 -6.84 -5.17
N PRO A 86 -3.25 -7.00 -6.30
CA PRO A 86 -1.84 -7.41 -6.29
C PRO A 86 -0.90 -6.49 -5.49
N LEU A 87 -1.15 -5.18 -5.44
CA LEU A 87 -0.36 -4.27 -4.62
C LEU A 87 -0.63 -4.45 -3.14
N LEU A 88 -1.89 -4.72 -2.79
CA LEU A 88 -2.25 -5.00 -1.40
C LEU A 88 -1.61 -6.32 -0.97
N GLU A 89 -1.63 -7.34 -1.82
CA GLU A 89 -0.94 -8.61 -1.56
C GLU A 89 0.59 -8.41 -1.38
N GLU A 90 1.22 -7.55 -2.17
CA GLU A 90 2.64 -7.19 -1.99
C GLU A 90 2.89 -6.48 -0.64
N LEU A 91 2.03 -5.53 -0.26
CA LEU A 91 2.09 -4.88 1.04
C LEU A 91 1.99 -5.89 2.19
N LEU A 92 1.02 -6.81 2.10
CA LEU A 92 0.79 -7.84 3.10
C LEU A 92 1.97 -8.80 3.23
N ASP A 93 2.57 -9.20 2.10
CA ASP A 93 3.77 -10.01 2.10
C ASP A 93 4.94 -9.28 2.79
N GLN A 94 5.15 -7.99 2.47
CA GLN A 94 6.18 -7.19 3.14
C GLN A 94 5.92 -7.04 4.64
N LEU A 95 4.66 -6.81 5.05
CA LEU A 95 4.29 -6.78 6.46
C LEU A 95 4.60 -8.10 7.15
N ARG A 96 4.32 -9.25 6.52
CA ARG A 96 4.68 -10.57 7.05
C ARG A 96 6.19 -10.77 7.16
N GLN A 97 6.96 -10.35 6.14
CA GLN A 97 8.42 -10.42 6.17
C GLN A 97 9.03 -9.55 7.29
N MET A 98 8.39 -8.43 7.61
CA MET A 98 8.83 -7.51 8.66
C MET A 98 8.36 -7.87 10.07
N HIS A 99 7.82 -9.08 10.28
CA HIS A 99 7.21 -9.51 11.54
C HIS A 99 5.98 -8.69 11.96
N LEU A 100 5.36 -7.96 11.04
CA LEU A 100 4.10 -7.24 11.21
C LEU A 100 2.91 -8.12 10.78
N GLY A 101 2.98 -9.43 11.03
CA GLY A 101 1.96 -10.39 10.62
C GLY A 101 0.56 -10.03 11.12
N ARG A 102 0.45 -9.47 12.33
CA ARG A 102 -0.83 -8.98 12.87
C ARG A 102 -1.40 -7.82 12.02
N ALA A 103 -0.57 -6.88 11.58
CA ALA A 103 -1.02 -5.77 10.74
C ALA A 103 -1.48 -6.28 9.37
N ALA A 104 -0.79 -7.29 8.83
CA ALA A 104 -1.21 -7.96 7.60
C ALA A 104 -2.57 -8.65 7.76
N GLU A 105 -2.77 -9.47 8.80
CA GLU A 105 -4.04 -10.16 9.07
C GLU A 105 -5.21 -9.20 9.24
N GLU A 106 -5.00 -8.08 9.93
CA GLU A 106 -6.01 -7.03 10.12
C GLU A 106 -6.37 -6.36 8.78
N LEU A 107 -5.39 -6.09 7.92
CA LEU A 107 -5.62 -5.54 6.58
C LEU A 107 -6.33 -6.56 5.67
N GLU A 108 -5.89 -7.83 5.67
CA GLU A 108 -6.54 -8.93 4.93
C GLU A 108 -8.01 -9.08 5.32
N THR A 109 -8.28 -9.07 6.64
CA THR A 109 -9.64 -9.16 7.17
C THR A 109 -10.47 -7.93 6.77
N LYS A 110 -9.90 -6.74 6.90
CA LYS A 110 -10.56 -5.47 6.57
C LYS A 110 -10.93 -5.37 5.09
N TYR A 111 -10.10 -5.90 4.21
CA TYR A 111 -10.35 -5.93 2.77
C TYR A 111 -10.94 -7.25 2.26
N SER A 112 -11.23 -8.20 3.17
CA SER A 112 -11.80 -9.53 2.86
C SER A 112 -11.13 -10.20 1.65
N ILE A 113 -9.80 -10.15 1.59
CA ILE A 113 -9.01 -10.89 0.61
C ILE A 113 -9.02 -12.34 1.07
N GLN A 114 -10.01 -13.12 0.61
CA GLN A 114 -10.13 -14.56 0.86
C GLN A 114 -9.68 -15.37 -0.35
#